data_AF-A0A357N2K5-F1
#
_entry.id   AF-A0A357N2K5-F1
#
_cell.length_a   1.000
_cell.length_b   1.000
_cell.length_c   1.000
_cell.angle_alpha   90.00
_cell.angle_beta   90.00
_cell.angle_gamma   90.00
#
_symmetry.space_group_name_H-M   'P 1'
#
loop_
_entity.id
_entity.type
_entity.pdbx_description
1 polymer ?
#
loop_
_entity_poly.entity_id
_entity_poly.type
_entity_poly.pdbx_seq_one_letter_code
_entity_poly.pdbx_strand_id
1 'polypeptide(L)'
;AAAAAQAQQAWAAAPYEQRAQVLRQAARLAEDNIDTLVDWLVRESGSTRLKAGFEAKVTIKALHEAAALPSRSTGEILPSEPGRLNLARRRPLGVVGVISPFNFPLYLAM
;
A
#
# COMPACT_ATOMS: atom_id res chain seq x y z
N ALA A 1 -9.88 1.43 -15.96
CA ALA A 1 -10.90 1.32 -14.89
C ALA A 1 -11.61 -0.04 -14.87
N ALA A 2 -12.11 -0.57 -16.00
CA ALA A 2 -12.85 -1.83 -16.04
C ALA A 2 -12.10 -3.04 -15.42
N ALA A 3 -10.82 -3.23 -15.78
CA ALA A 3 -10.01 -4.33 -15.22
C ALA A 3 -9.83 -4.21 -13.69
N ALA A 4 -9.54 -2.99 -13.18
CA ALA A 4 -9.45 -2.75 -11.74
C ALA A 4 -10.79 -3.01 -11.03
N ALA A 5 -11.90 -2.59 -11.65
CA ALA A 5 -13.24 -2.80 -11.11
C ALA A 5 -13.63 -4.27 -11.03
N GLN A 6 -13.13 -5.12 -11.93
CA GLN A 6 -13.29 -6.58 -11.86
C GLN A 6 -12.39 -7.20 -10.79
N ALA A 7 -11.10 -6.83 -10.77
CA ALA A 7 -10.12 -7.39 -9.83
C ALA A 7 -10.41 -7.03 -8.35
N GLN A 8 -11.03 -5.87 -8.08
CA GLN A 8 -11.29 -5.42 -6.71
C GLN A 8 -12.13 -6.41 -5.90
N GLN A 9 -13.00 -7.20 -6.54
CA GLN A 9 -13.88 -8.14 -5.85
C GLN A 9 -13.05 -9.26 -5.19
N ALA A 10 -12.15 -9.88 -5.96
CA ALA A 10 -11.22 -10.88 -5.45
C ALA A 10 -10.26 -10.27 -4.41
N TRP A 11 -9.76 -9.06 -4.66
CA TRP A 11 -8.88 -8.35 -3.73
C TRP A 11 -9.55 -8.02 -2.39
N ALA A 12 -10.81 -7.60 -2.40
CA ALA A 12 -11.56 -7.29 -1.18
C ALA A 12 -11.90 -8.54 -0.37
N ALA A 13 -12.08 -9.69 -1.02
CA ALA A 13 -12.34 -10.99 -0.38
C ALA A 13 -11.07 -11.67 0.18
N ALA A 14 -9.88 -11.26 -0.29
CA ALA A 14 -8.63 -11.85 0.16
C ALA A 14 -8.41 -11.65 1.68
N PRO A 15 -7.95 -12.68 2.42
CA PRO A 15 -7.54 -12.55 3.82
C PRO A 15 -6.53 -11.44 4.02
N TYR A 16 -6.57 -10.81 5.21
CA TYR A 16 -5.69 -9.68 5.50
C TYR A 16 -4.19 -10.05 5.37
N GLU A 17 -3.80 -11.28 5.73
CA GLU A 17 -2.41 -11.75 5.59
C GLU A 17 -1.96 -11.82 4.13
N GLN A 18 -2.82 -12.25 3.21
CA GLN A 18 -2.48 -12.30 1.79
C GLN A 18 -2.26 -10.89 1.23
N ARG A 19 -3.12 -9.94 1.61
CA ARG A 19 -2.96 -8.53 1.23
C ARG A 19 -1.68 -7.93 1.82
N ALA A 20 -1.37 -8.24 3.08
CA ALA A 20 -0.13 -7.83 3.72
C ALA A 20 1.12 -8.44 3.03
N GLN A 21 1.03 -9.71 2.63
CA GLN A 21 2.14 -10.41 1.97
C GLN A 21 2.53 -9.78 0.63
N VAL A 22 1.58 -9.26 -0.15
CA VAL A 22 1.87 -8.52 -1.38
C VAL A 22 2.78 -7.33 -1.10
N LEU A 23 2.48 -6.55 -0.06
CA LEU A 23 3.28 -5.39 0.34
C LEU A 23 4.67 -5.80 0.87
N ARG A 24 4.74 -6.87 1.67
CA ARG A 24 6.02 -7.43 2.15
C ARG A 24 6.89 -7.94 1.00
N GLN A 25 6.28 -8.58 0.00
CA GLN A 25 7.00 -9.05 -1.18
C GLN A 25 7.51 -7.90 -2.03
N ALA A 26 6.72 -6.85 -2.22
CA ALA A 26 7.16 -5.62 -2.87
C ALA A 26 8.34 -4.97 -2.13
N ALA A 27 8.30 -4.91 -0.80
CA ALA A 27 9.40 -4.40 0.02
C ALA A 27 10.68 -5.22 -0.17
N ARG A 28 10.60 -6.55 -0.09
CA ARG A 28 11.75 -7.45 -0.35
C ARG A 28 12.32 -7.24 -1.75
N LEU A 29 11.48 -7.19 -2.78
CA LEU A 29 11.95 -6.98 -4.16
C LEU A 29 12.64 -5.61 -4.31
N ALA A 30 12.12 -4.58 -3.66
CA ALA A 30 12.74 -3.26 -3.66
C ALA A 30 14.07 -3.22 -2.89
N GLU A 31 14.19 -3.96 -1.78
CA GLU A 31 15.46 -4.14 -1.05
C GLU A 31 16.50 -4.86 -1.90
N ASP A 32 16.12 -5.98 -2.53
CA ASP A 32 16.98 -6.80 -3.38
C ASP A 32 17.46 -6.04 -4.65
N ASN A 33 16.71 -5.01 -5.07
CA ASN A 33 16.97 -4.24 -6.29
C ASN A 33 17.20 -2.74 -6.02
N ILE A 34 17.63 -2.38 -4.81
CA ILE A 34 17.73 -0.97 -4.41
C ILE A 34 18.65 -0.15 -5.33
N ASP A 35 19.76 -0.73 -5.79
CA ASP A 35 20.71 -0.03 -6.69
C ASP A 35 20.07 0.25 -8.06
N THR A 36 19.27 -0.67 -8.57
CA THR A 36 18.50 -0.49 -9.81
C THR A 36 17.47 0.63 -9.67
N LEU A 37 16.73 0.65 -8.54
CA LEU A 37 15.77 1.72 -8.27
C LEU A 37 16.45 3.09 -8.16
N VAL A 38 17.61 3.14 -7.51
CA VAL A 38 18.41 4.38 -7.42
C VAL A 38 18.88 4.84 -8.79
N ASP A 39 19.35 3.93 -9.65
CA ASP A 39 19.77 4.28 -11.02
C ASP A 39 18.61 4.87 -11.84
N TRP A 40 17.43 4.23 -11.80
CA TRP A 40 16.23 4.74 -12.47
C TRP A 40 15.85 6.13 -11.95
N LEU A 41 15.78 6.32 -10.63
CA LEU A 41 15.44 7.61 -10.04
C LEU A 41 16.43 8.70 -10.46
N VAL A 42 17.73 8.42 -10.49
CA VAL A 42 18.75 9.38 -10.94
C VAL A 42 18.53 9.74 -12.41
N ARG A 43 18.33 8.73 -13.28
CA ARG A 43 18.22 8.92 -14.73
C ARG A 43 16.91 9.59 -15.15
N GLU A 44 15.81 9.26 -14.50
CA GLU A 44 14.47 9.69 -14.91
C GLU A 44 14.01 10.97 -14.22
N SER A 45 14.42 11.20 -12.97
CA SER A 45 13.98 12.37 -12.18
C SER A 45 15.07 13.43 -11.95
N GLY A 46 16.28 13.21 -12.47
CA GLY A 46 17.43 14.09 -12.24
C GLY A 46 17.88 14.14 -10.78
N SER A 47 17.51 13.13 -9.98
CA SER A 47 17.88 13.06 -8.57
C SER A 47 19.39 12.85 -8.39
N THR A 48 19.97 13.42 -7.34
CA THR A 48 21.30 12.99 -6.89
C THR A 48 21.20 11.57 -6.31
N ARG A 49 22.29 10.79 -6.38
CA ARG A 49 22.33 9.44 -5.79
C ARG A 49 21.93 9.44 -4.30
N LEU A 50 22.30 10.48 -3.56
CA LEU A 50 21.93 10.63 -2.15
C LEU A 50 20.40 10.76 -1.98
N LYS A 51 19.76 11.65 -2.75
CA LYS A 51 18.31 11.83 -2.71
C LYS A 51 17.58 10.57 -3.16
N ALA A 52 18.00 9.97 -4.29
CA ALA A 52 17.40 8.75 -4.82
C ALA A 52 17.52 7.58 -3.83
N GLY A 53 18.68 7.42 -3.19
CA GLY A 53 18.88 6.41 -2.15
C GLY A 53 18.00 6.64 -0.92
N PHE A 54 17.78 7.89 -0.53
CA PHE A 54 16.83 8.22 0.54
C PHE A 54 15.39 7.88 0.12
N GLU A 55 14.98 8.25 -1.09
CA GLU A 55 13.65 7.98 -1.62
C GLU A 55 13.35 6.47 -1.70
N ALA A 56 14.28 5.66 -2.20
CA ALA A 56 14.13 4.21 -2.24
C ALA A 56 13.95 3.62 -0.84
N LYS A 57 14.77 4.05 0.14
CA LYS A 57 14.70 3.57 1.52
C LYS A 57 13.40 3.97 2.23
N VAL A 58 12.93 5.20 2.05
CA VAL A 58 11.66 5.63 2.66
C VAL A 58 10.46 4.92 2.03
N THR A 59 10.52 4.60 0.73
CA THR A 59 9.51 3.77 0.05
C THR A 59 9.47 2.36 0.63
N ILE A 60 10.62 1.70 0.78
CA ILE A 60 10.71 0.37 1.40
C ILE A 60 10.13 0.39 2.82
N LYS A 61 10.48 1.40 3.62
CA LYS A 61 9.92 1.58 4.96
C LYS A 61 8.39 1.73 4.91
N ALA A 62 7.87 2.54 3.98
CA ALA A 62 6.44 2.74 3.83
C ALA A 62 5.70 1.45 3.45
N LEU A 63 6.29 0.59 2.60
CA LEU A 63 5.73 -0.71 2.27
C LEU A 63 5.60 -1.62 3.50
N HIS A 64 6.64 -1.66 4.36
CA HIS A 64 6.60 -2.44 5.60
C HIS A 64 5.52 -1.94 6.58
N GLU A 65 5.41 -0.62 6.76
CA GLU A 65 4.36 -0.02 7.60
C GLU A 65 2.96 -0.28 7.02
N ALA A 66 2.79 -0.11 5.72
CA ALA A 66 1.54 -0.36 5.02
C ALA A 66 1.11 -1.83 5.12
N ALA A 67 2.06 -2.77 5.12
CA ALA A 67 1.78 -4.20 5.27
C ALA A 67 1.11 -4.55 6.60
N ALA A 68 1.25 -3.72 7.64
CA ALA A 68 0.55 -3.93 8.90
C ALA A 68 -0.89 -3.40 8.91
N LEU A 69 -1.27 -2.51 7.99
CA LEU A 69 -2.58 -1.87 7.99
C LEU A 69 -3.76 -2.82 7.72
N PRO A 70 -3.66 -3.85 6.84
CA PRO A 70 -4.76 -4.78 6.60
C PRO A 70 -5.28 -5.51 7.85
N SER A 71 -4.43 -5.76 8.85
CA SER A 71 -4.83 -6.42 10.10
C SER A 71 -5.45 -5.46 11.13
N ARG A 72 -5.30 -4.15 10.93
CA ARG A 72 -5.78 -3.10 11.86
C ARG A 72 -7.18 -2.57 11.51
N SER A 73 -7.89 -3.19 10.56
CA SER A 73 -9.25 -2.79 10.16
C SER A 73 -10.33 -3.33 11.11
N THR A 74 -10.17 -3.09 12.41
CA THR A 74 -11.08 -3.59 13.45
C THR A 74 -12.45 -2.91 13.35
N GLY A 75 -13.52 -3.69 13.54
CA GLY A 75 -14.88 -3.18 13.69
C GLY A 75 -15.24 -2.87 15.15
N GLU A 76 -16.44 -2.37 15.38
CA GLU A 76 -16.93 -2.03 16.72
C GLU A 76 -18.24 -2.77 17.01
N ILE A 77 -18.40 -3.23 18.24
CA ILE A 77 -19.69 -3.66 18.77
C ILE A 77 -20.31 -2.44 19.43
N LEU A 78 -21.50 -2.05 18.98
CA LEU A 78 -22.17 -0.84 19.45
C LEU A 78 -23.25 -1.20 20.48
N PRO A 79 -23.56 -0.29 21.43
CA PRO A 79 -24.69 -0.48 22.35
C PRO A 79 -25.99 -0.81 21.60
N SER A 80 -26.81 -1.67 22.21
CA SER A 80 -28.07 -2.12 21.62
C SER A 80 -29.10 -2.46 22.71
N GLU A 81 -30.36 -2.50 22.29
CA GLU A 81 -31.47 -3.01 23.12
C GLU A 81 -31.38 -4.53 23.27
N PRO A 82 -32.01 -5.12 24.32
CA PRO A 82 -32.08 -6.56 24.49
C PRO A 82 -32.60 -7.28 23.24
N GLY A 83 -31.90 -8.34 22.82
CA GLY A 83 -32.25 -9.11 21.63
C GLY A 83 -31.72 -8.54 20.30
N ARG A 84 -30.95 -7.44 20.33
CA ARG A 84 -30.34 -6.83 19.13
C ARG A 84 -28.82 -6.77 19.25
N LEU A 85 -28.12 -7.03 18.14
CA LEU A 85 -26.66 -6.90 18.02
C LEU A 85 -26.34 -5.83 16.96
N ASN A 86 -25.62 -4.79 17.36
CA ASN A 86 -25.16 -3.74 16.46
C ASN A 86 -23.65 -3.89 16.20
N LEU A 87 -23.25 -3.94 14.92
CA LEU A 87 -21.86 -4.07 14.49
C LEU A 87 -21.51 -2.97 13.48
N ALA A 88 -20.44 -2.22 13.73
CA ALA A 88 -19.78 -1.39 12.73
C ALA A 88 -18.58 -2.16 12.15
N ARG A 89 -18.46 -2.20 10.82
CA ARG A 89 -17.36 -2.89 10.14
C ARG A 89 -16.67 -1.95 9.16
N ARG A 90 -15.34 -2.05 9.08
CA ARG A 90 -14.55 -1.39 8.04
C ARG A 90 -14.54 -2.27 6.78
N ARG A 91 -14.78 -1.66 5.61
CA ARG A 91 -14.72 -2.33 4.31
C ARG A 91 -13.86 -1.51 3.34
N PRO A 92 -13.18 -2.16 2.37
CA PRO A 92 -12.48 -1.43 1.31
C PRO A 92 -13.45 -0.55 0.54
N LEU A 93 -13.02 0.66 0.16
CA LEU A 93 -13.82 1.57 -0.68
C LEU A 93 -13.97 1.06 -2.12
N GLY A 94 -12.97 0.31 -2.60
CA GLY A 94 -12.91 -0.21 -3.96
C GLY A 94 -11.71 0.33 -4.72
N VAL A 95 -11.90 0.73 -5.98
CA VAL A 95 -10.85 1.29 -6.83
C VAL A 95 -10.50 2.72 -6.43
N VAL A 96 -9.22 2.98 -6.18
CA VAL A 96 -8.67 4.30 -5.87
C VAL A 96 -7.77 4.76 -7.01
N GLY A 97 -7.99 5.98 -7.52
CA GLY A 97 -7.09 6.63 -8.47
C GLY A 97 -6.04 7.45 -7.74
N VAL A 98 -4.76 7.21 -8.04
CA VAL A 98 -3.62 7.94 -7.45
C VAL A 98 -2.90 8.69 -8.57
N ILE A 99 -2.71 10.00 -8.40
CA ILE A 99 -1.94 10.85 -9.33
C ILE A 99 -0.76 11.41 -8.53
N SER A 100 0.44 10.92 -8.80
CA SER A 100 1.65 11.31 -8.07
C SER A 100 2.45 12.40 -8.80
N PRO A 101 3.11 13.31 -8.06
CA PRO A 101 4.00 14.32 -8.65
C PRO A 101 5.41 13.76 -8.90
N PHE A 102 6.21 14.50 -9.68
CA PHE A 102 7.51 14.05 -10.18
C PHE A 102 8.69 14.20 -9.20
N ASN A 103 8.52 14.88 -8.06
CA ASN A 103 9.63 15.25 -7.19
C ASN A 103 10.12 14.12 -6.27
N PHE A 104 9.23 13.18 -5.91
CA PHE A 104 9.53 11.92 -5.23
C PHE A 104 8.67 10.82 -5.88
N PRO A 105 8.94 10.50 -7.15
CA PRO A 105 8.01 9.75 -7.98
C PRO A 105 7.74 8.33 -7.48
N LEU A 106 8.72 7.67 -6.85
CA LEU A 106 8.54 6.32 -6.32
C LEU A 106 7.77 6.36 -5.00
N TYR A 107 8.16 7.24 -4.08
CA TYR A 107 7.54 7.31 -2.75
C TYR A 107 6.10 7.80 -2.79
N LEU A 108 5.78 8.79 -3.64
CA LEU A 108 4.45 9.40 -3.69
C LEU A 108 3.46 8.66 -4.60
N ALA A 109 3.93 7.68 -5.37
CA ALA A 109 3.08 6.78 -6.15
C ALA A 109 2.65 5.52 -5.39
N MET A 110 3.26 5.28 -4.23
CA MET A 110 3.01 4.13 -3.36
C MET A 110 1.89 4.41 -2.36
#